data_AF-P0C672-F1
#
_entry.id   AF-P0C672-F1
#
_cell.length_a   1.000
_cell.length_b   1.000
_cell.length_c   1.000
_cell.angle_alpha   90.00
_cell.angle_beta   90.00
_cell.angle_gamma   90.00
#
_symmetry.space_group_name_H-M   'P 1'
#
loop_
_entity.id
_entity.type
_entity.pdbx_description
1 polymer ?
#
loop_
_entity_poly.entity_id
_entity_poly.type
_entity_poly.pdbx_seq_one_letter_code
_entity_poly.pdbx_strand_id
1 'polypeptide(L)'
;MLRNNKTIIIKYFLNLINGAFLVLGLLFMGFGAWLLLDRNNFLTAFDENNHFIVPISQILIGMGSSTVLFCLLGYIGIHNEIRWLLIVYAVLITWTFAVQVVLSAFIITKKEEVQQLWHDKIDFVISEYGSKDKPEDITKWTILNALQKTLQCCGQHNYTDWIKNKNKENSGQVPCSCTKSTLRKWFCDEPLNATYLEGCENKISAWYNVNVLTLIGINFGLLTSEVFQVSLTVCFFKNIKNIIHAEM
;
A
#
# COMPACT_ATOMS: atom_id res chain seq x y z
N MET A 1 22.04 14.95 37.73
CA MET A 1 22.00 13.49 37.45
C MET A 1 20.64 13.03 36.91
N LEU A 2 19.53 13.19 37.64
CA LEU A 2 18.20 12.72 37.21
C LEU A 2 17.73 13.25 35.84
N ARG A 3 18.00 14.53 35.53
CA ARG A 3 17.67 15.17 34.24
C ARG A 3 18.37 14.49 33.05
N ASN A 4 19.63 14.08 33.24
CA ASN A 4 20.40 13.40 32.19
C ASN A 4 19.85 11.99 31.96
N ASN A 5 19.54 11.25 33.03
CA ASN A 5 18.94 9.92 32.93
C ASN A 5 17.61 9.93 32.16
N LYS A 6 16.71 10.88 32.47
CA LYS A 6 15.44 11.03 31.74
C LYS A 6 15.65 11.28 30.24
N THR A 7 16.61 12.12 29.90
CA THR A 7 16.94 12.45 28.50
C THR A 7 17.49 11.23 27.76
N ILE A 8 18.37 10.45 28.39
CA ILE A 8 18.91 9.20 27.84
C ILE A 8 17.79 8.18 27.57
N ILE A 9 16.86 8.00 28.53
CA ILE A 9 15.72 7.08 28.37
C ILE A 9 14.84 7.50 27.18
N ILE A 10 14.52 8.79 27.05
CA ILE A 10 13.69 9.28 25.93
C ILE A 10 14.42 9.10 24.59
N LYS A 11 15.72 9.42 24.51
CA LYS A 11 16.54 9.19 23.31
C LYS A 11 16.52 7.71 22.91
N TYR A 12 16.65 6.81 23.87
CA TYR A 12 16.62 5.36 23.62
C TYR A 12 15.30 4.93 22.96
N PHE A 13 14.15 5.29 23.53
CA PHE A 13 12.85 4.92 22.95
C PHE A 13 12.61 5.55 21.57
N LEU A 14 12.92 6.83 21.40
CA LEU A 14 12.77 7.49 20.10
C LEU A 14 13.66 6.85 19.04
N ASN A 15 14.92 6.54 19.36
CA ASN A 15 15.84 5.87 18.45
C ASN A 15 15.44 4.42 18.17
N LEU A 16 14.87 3.72 19.14
CA LEU A 16 14.37 2.36 18.95
C LEU A 16 13.23 2.32 17.93
N ILE A 17 12.24 3.20 18.08
CA ILE A 17 11.08 3.27 17.17
C ILE A 17 11.52 3.76 15.79
N ASN A 18 12.34 4.82 15.72
CA ASN A 18 12.89 5.30 14.45
C ASN A 18 13.76 4.24 13.76
N GLY A 19 14.53 3.48 14.52
CA GLY A 19 15.32 2.36 14.00
C GLY A 19 14.43 1.30 13.36
N ALA A 20 13.33 0.92 14.02
CA ALA A 20 12.39 -0.07 13.47
C ALA A 20 11.76 0.41 12.14
N PHE A 21 11.29 1.66 12.07
CA PHE A 21 10.77 2.24 10.83
C PHE A 21 11.85 2.44 9.76
N LEU A 22 13.09 2.74 10.14
CA LEU A 22 14.21 2.82 9.22
C LEU A 22 14.49 1.47 8.57
N VAL A 23 14.52 0.38 9.35
CA VAL A 23 14.65 -0.98 8.81
C VAL A 23 13.49 -1.30 7.87
N LEU A 24 12.25 -0.99 8.26
CA LEU A 24 11.09 -1.20 7.40
C LEU A 24 11.18 -0.42 6.08
N GLY A 25 11.62 0.84 6.12
CA GLY A 25 11.81 1.67 4.94
C GLY A 25 12.90 1.13 4.00
N LEU A 26 14.02 0.65 4.56
CA LEU A 26 15.09 -0.01 3.81
C LEU A 26 14.62 -1.34 3.18
N LEU A 27 13.78 -2.10 3.87
CA LEU A 27 13.18 -3.34 3.32
C LEU A 27 12.28 -3.03 2.13
N PHE A 28 11.41 -2.02 2.21
CA PHE A 28 10.56 -1.62 1.08
C PHE A 28 11.38 -1.10 -0.10
N MET A 29 12.39 -0.26 0.16
CA MET A 29 13.29 0.24 -0.88
C MET A 29 14.08 -0.90 -1.53
N GLY A 30 14.64 -1.81 -0.73
CA GLY A 30 15.39 -2.96 -1.21
C GLY A 30 14.53 -3.93 -2.03
N PHE A 31 13.32 -4.24 -1.56
CA PHE A 31 12.39 -5.10 -2.29
C PHE A 31 11.92 -4.46 -3.60
N GLY A 32 11.60 -3.16 -3.59
CA GLY A 32 11.26 -2.43 -4.81
C GLY A 32 12.44 -2.37 -5.80
N ALA A 33 13.66 -2.12 -5.33
CA ALA A 33 14.86 -2.14 -6.17
C ALA A 33 15.15 -3.55 -6.73
N TRP A 34 14.98 -4.59 -5.92
CA TRP A 34 15.10 -5.98 -6.35
C TRP A 34 14.13 -6.30 -7.50
N LEU A 35 12.86 -5.92 -7.36
CA LEU A 35 11.84 -6.08 -8.41
C LEU A 35 12.22 -5.35 -9.71
N LEU A 36 12.85 -4.17 -9.64
CA LEU A 36 13.32 -3.45 -10.83
C LEU A 36 14.57 -4.06 -11.47
N LEU A 37 15.54 -4.51 -10.67
CA LEU A 37 16.81 -5.04 -11.17
C LEU A 37 16.62 -6.43 -11.77
N ASP A 38 15.90 -7.29 -11.05
CA ASP A 38 15.60 -8.64 -11.51
C ASP A 38 14.48 -8.66 -12.53
N ARG A 39 14.08 -7.47 -13.04
CA ARG A 39 13.17 -7.31 -14.18
C ARG A 39 13.55 -8.31 -15.27
N ASN A 40 14.78 -8.37 -15.75
CA ASN A 40 15.12 -9.27 -16.86
C ASN A 40 14.91 -10.77 -16.59
N ASN A 41 15.14 -11.28 -15.37
CA ASN A 41 14.92 -12.69 -15.07
C ASN A 41 13.48 -13.00 -14.63
N PHE A 42 12.84 -12.11 -13.85
CA PHE A 42 11.41 -12.18 -13.55
C PHE A 42 10.53 -11.97 -14.79
N LEU A 43 10.97 -11.18 -15.78
CA LEU A 43 10.30 -10.98 -17.07
C LEU A 43 10.12 -12.34 -17.80
N THR A 44 11.10 -13.25 -17.67
CA THR A 44 11.01 -14.61 -18.21
C THR A 44 10.22 -15.59 -17.33
N ALA A 45 10.27 -15.45 -16.00
CA ALA A 45 9.63 -16.38 -15.07
C ALA A 45 8.14 -16.07 -14.80
N PHE A 46 7.75 -14.79 -14.84
CA PHE A 46 6.41 -14.29 -14.55
C PHE A 46 5.97 -13.23 -15.58
N ASP A 47 6.03 -13.60 -16.87
CA ASP A 47 5.62 -12.77 -18.02
C ASP A 47 4.22 -12.12 -17.83
N GLU A 48 3.35 -12.73 -17.01
CA GLU A 48 2.03 -12.23 -16.64
C GLU A 48 2.04 -10.94 -15.82
N ASN A 49 3.11 -10.70 -15.04
CA ASN A 49 3.20 -9.57 -14.12
C ASN A 49 4.10 -8.43 -14.63
N ASN A 50 4.60 -8.51 -15.86
CA ASN A 50 5.55 -7.56 -16.45
C ASN A 50 5.12 -6.08 -16.33
N HIS A 51 3.83 -5.80 -16.50
CA HIS A 51 3.28 -4.45 -16.40
C HIS A 51 3.10 -3.96 -14.94
N PHE A 52 3.11 -4.85 -13.96
CA PHE A 52 2.97 -4.49 -12.54
C PHE A 52 4.29 -4.24 -11.85
N ILE A 53 5.33 -4.99 -12.23
CA ILE A 53 6.62 -4.95 -11.55
C ILE A 53 7.12 -3.50 -11.49
N VAL A 54 6.94 -2.72 -12.56
CA VAL A 54 7.36 -1.31 -12.60
C VAL A 54 6.49 -0.41 -11.70
N PRO A 55 5.16 -0.29 -11.84
CA PRO A 55 4.37 0.55 -10.93
C PRO A 55 4.49 0.14 -9.45
N ILE A 56 4.44 -1.16 -9.14
CA ILE A 56 4.55 -1.65 -7.77
C ILE A 56 5.92 -1.35 -7.19
N SER A 57 6.99 -1.61 -7.94
CA SER A 57 8.34 -1.29 -7.47
C SER A 57 8.56 0.21 -7.29
N GLN A 58 8.00 1.06 -8.16
CA GLN A 58 8.05 2.51 -8.01
C GLN A 58 7.34 2.98 -6.74
N ILE A 59 6.17 2.43 -6.42
CA ILE A 59 5.44 2.72 -5.18
C ILE A 59 6.26 2.28 -3.96
N LEU A 60 6.81 1.06 -3.98
CA LEU A 60 7.63 0.53 -2.89
C LEU A 60 8.90 1.36 -2.65
N ILE A 61 9.60 1.75 -3.72
CA ILE A 61 10.79 2.61 -3.64
C ILE A 61 10.42 3.99 -3.13
N GLY A 62 9.36 4.60 -3.64
CA GLY A 62 8.91 5.93 -3.21
C GLY A 62 8.52 5.95 -1.73
N MET A 63 7.74 4.96 -1.29
CA MET A 63 7.33 4.81 0.11
C MET A 63 8.52 4.52 1.03
N GLY A 64 9.39 3.59 0.63
CA GLY A 64 10.59 3.22 1.39
C GLY A 64 11.56 4.39 1.53
N SER A 65 11.88 5.08 0.43
CA SER A 65 12.76 6.24 0.43
C SER A 65 12.22 7.38 1.30
N SER A 66 10.93 7.68 1.22
CA SER A 66 10.31 8.73 2.05
C SER A 66 10.40 8.39 3.54
N THR A 67 10.14 7.13 3.89
CA THR A 67 10.25 6.64 5.27
C THR A 67 11.68 6.73 5.79
N VAL A 68 12.68 6.34 4.99
CA VAL A 68 14.10 6.44 5.34
C VAL A 68 14.50 7.90 5.59
N LEU A 69 14.10 8.82 4.71
CA LEU A 69 14.40 10.25 4.87
C LEU A 69 13.81 10.82 6.17
N PHE A 70 12.55 10.50 6.48
CA PHE A 70 11.92 10.94 7.74
C PHE A 70 12.61 10.36 8.97
N CYS A 71 13.01 9.08 8.93
CA CYS A 71 13.73 8.45 10.03
C CYS A 71 15.12 9.06 10.24
N LEU A 72 15.85 9.37 9.17
CA LEU A 72 17.16 10.03 9.24
C LEU A 72 17.05 11.45 9.82
N LEU A 73 16.04 12.23 9.43
CA LEU A 73 15.76 13.54 10.01
C LEU A 73 15.51 13.43 11.53
N GLY A 74 14.69 12.46 11.93
CA GLY A 74 14.44 12.16 13.35
C GLY A 74 15.73 11.79 14.08
N TYR A 75 16.51 10.84 13.55
CA TYR A 75 17.77 10.38 14.13
C TYR A 75 18.77 11.52 14.32
N ILE A 76 19.00 12.33 13.28
CA ILE A 76 19.92 13.47 13.32
C ILE A 76 19.45 14.51 14.35
N GLY A 77 18.14 14.83 14.36
CA GLY A 77 17.56 15.77 15.32
C GLY A 77 17.71 15.32 16.77
N ILE A 78 17.55 14.01 17.04
CA ILE A 78 17.67 13.42 18.38
C ILE A 78 19.13 13.36 18.83
N HIS A 79 20.03 12.89 17.95
CA HIS A 79 21.44 12.70 18.29
C HIS A 79 22.15 14.05 18.51
N ASN A 80 21.96 14.99 17.57
CA ASN A 80 22.62 16.29 17.59
C ASN A 80 21.84 17.35 18.41
N GLU A 81 20.72 16.98 19.03
CA GLU A 81 19.87 17.86 19.84
C GLU A 81 19.44 19.16 19.13
N ILE A 82 19.26 19.08 17.81
CA ILE A 82 18.93 20.22 16.96
C ILE A 82 17.44 20.53 17.09
N ARG A 83 17.12 21.59 17.85
CA ARG A 83 15.74 22.00 18.19
C ARG A 83 14.83 22.18 16.98
N TRP A 84 15.31 22.81 15.91
CA TRP A 84 14.48 23.06 14.73
C TRP A 84 14.15 21.76 13.98
N LEU A 85 15.10 20.81 13.90
CA LEU A 85 14.86 19.49 13.31
C LEU A 85 13.85 18.68 14.11
N LEU A 86 13.91 18.75 15.45
CA LEU A 86 12.92 18.10 16.31
C LEU A 86 11.51 18.66 16.10
N ILE A 87 11.38 19.98 15.87
CA ILE A 87 10.09 20.60 15.54
C ILE A 87 9.59 20.10 14.19
N VAL A 88 10.43 20.12 13.15
CA VAL A 88 10.06 19.61 11.82
C VAL A 88 9.64 18.14 11.90
N TYR A 89 10.41 17.31 12.60
CA TYR A 89 10.10 15.90 12.81
C TYR A 89 8.75 15.70 13.54
N ALA A 90 8.48 16.45 14.61
CA ALA A 90 7.20 16.38 15.32
C ALA A 90 6.01 16.83 14.45
N VAL A 91 6.19 17.88 13.63
CA VAL A 91 5.17 18.37 12.68
C VAL A 91 4.88 17.31 11.61
N LEU A 92 5.92 16.67 11.06
CA LEU A 92 5.75 15.62 10.06
C LEU A 92 5.00 14.40 10.61
N ILE A 93 5.31 13.93 11.82
CA ILE A 93 4.55 12.81 12.43
C ILE A 93 3.11 13.22 12.74
N THR A 94 2.90 14.44 13.25
CA THR A 94 1.54 14.94 13.52
C THR A 94 0.73 15.03 12.22
N TRP A 95 1.38 15.37 11.10
CA TRP A 95 0.76 15.38 9.79
C TRP A 95 0.36 13.97 9.31
N THR A 96 1.23 12.96 9.46
CA THR A 96 0.88 11.58 9.08
C THR A 96 -0.26 11.04 9.94
N PHE A 97 -0.28 11.35 11.23
CA PHE A 97 -1.38 11.03 12.14
C PHE A 97 -2.70 11.65 11.67
N ALA A 98 -2.70 12.94 11.34
CA ALA A 98 -3.90 13.62 10.86
C ALA A 98 -4.42 12.99 9.55
N VAL A 99 -3.52 12.69 8.61
CA VAL A 99 -3.87 12.02 7.35
C VAL A 99 -4.47 10.63 7.60
N GLN A 100 -3.88 9.81 8.48
CA GLN A 100 -4.40 8.48 8.82
C GLN A 100 -5.80 8.56 9.45
N VAL A 101 -6.03 9.49 10.38
CA VAL A 101 -7.35 9.69 11.00
C VAL A 101 -8.39 10.14 9.98
N VAL A 102 -8.06 11.11 9.12
CA VAL A 102 -8.98 11.61 8.09
C VAL A 102 -9.31 10.51 7.07
N LEU A 103 -8.32 9.78 6.57
CA LEU A 103 -8.55 8.67 5.64
C LEU A 103 -9.38 7.55 6.27
N SER A 104 -9.09 7.17 7.52
CA SER A 104 -9.86 6.16 8.25
C SER A 104 -11.31 6.60 8.45
N ALA A 105 -11.53 7.83 8.90
CA ALA A 105 -12.87 8.39 9.08
C ALA A 105 -13.63 8.49 7.76
N PHE A 106 -12.97 8.90 6.67
CA PHE A 106 -13.56 8.97 5.35
C PHE A 106 -14.01 7.58 4.86
N ILE A 107 -13.16 6.57 4.95
CA ILE A 107 -13.49 5.18 4.55
C ILE A 107 -14.69 4.64 5.35
N ILE A 108 -14.76 4.92 6.65
CA ILE A 108 -15.84 4.44 7.52
C ILE A 108 -17.16 5.19 7.24
N THR A 109 -17.12 6.52 7.17
CA THR A 109 -18.33 7.35 7.02
C THR A 109 -18.87 7.35 5.60
N LYS A 110 -18.01 7.17 4.59
CA LYS A 110 -18.37 7.17 3.17
C LYS A 110 -18.27 5.77 2.55
N LYS A 111 -18.54 4.73 3.34
CA LYS A 111 -18.40 3.33 2.91
C LYS A 111 -19.16 3.04 1.61
N GLU A 112 -20.42 3.44 1.51
CA GLU A 112 -21.26 3.21 0.32
C GLU A 112 -20.71 3.93 -0.91
N GLU A 113 -20.30 5.20 -0.78
CA GLU A 113 -19.70 5.98 -1.86
C GLU A 113 -18.37 5.36 -2.33
N VAL A 114 -17.54 4.90 -1.39
CA VAL A 114 -16.28 4.20 -1.71
C VAL A 114 -16.55 2.90 -2.44
N GLN A 115 -17.53 2.10 -1.99
CA GLN A 115 -17.93 0.86 -2.67
C GLN A 115 -18.46 1.13 -4.08
N GLN A 116 -19.32 2.14 -4.24
CA GLN A 116 -19.85 2.51 -5.55
C GLN A 116 -18.74 2.99 -6.50
N LEU A 117 -17.82 3.83 -6.03
CA LEU A 117 -16.66 4.25 -6.82
C LEU A 117 -15.79 3.07 -7.27
N TRP A 118 -15.63 2.06 -6.40
CA TRP A 118 -14.95 0.82 -6.76
C TRP A 118 -15.71 0.03 -7.82
N HIS A 119 -17.04 -0.09 -7.69
CA HIS A 119 -17.89 -0.80 -8.64
C HIS A 119 -17.82 -0.14 -10.03
N ASP A 120 -18.04 1.17 -10.10
CA ASP A 120 -17.99 1.92 -11.36
C ASP A 120 -16.62 1.81 -12.06
N LYS A 121 -15.53 1.81 -11.28
CA LYS A 121 -14.18 1.64 -11.83
C LYS A 121 -13.94 0.23 -12.37
N ILE A 122 -14.39 -0.80 -11.66
CA ILE A 122 -14.24 -2.19 -12.14
C ILE A 122 -15.08 -2.40 -13.40
N ASP A 123 -16.33 -1.95 -13.41
CA ASP A 123 -17.21 -2.02 -14.58
C ASP A 123 -16.60 -1.29 -15.79
N PHE A 124 -16.04 -0.09 -15.59
CA PHE A 124 -15.31 0.62 -16.64
C PHE A 124 -14.13 -0.21 -17.17
N VAL A 125 -13.29 -0.74 -16.27
CA VAL A 125 -12.12 -1.57 -16.64
C VAL A 125 -12.55 -2.82 -17.40
N ILE A 126 -13.63 -3.49 -16.97
CA ILE A 126 -14.21 -4.65 -17.68
C ILE A 126 -14.71 -4.24 -19.07
N SER A 127 -15.41 -3.12 -19.20
CA SER A 127 -15.99 -2.68 -20.47
C SER A 127 -14.95 -2.34 -21.55
N GLU A 128 -13.79 -1.83 -21.14
CA GLU A 128 -12.69 -1.41 -22.02
C GLU A 128 -11.56 -2.44 -22.11
N TYR A 129 -11.64 -3.53 -21.37
CA TYR A 129 -10.61 -4.56 -21.34
C TYR A 129 -10.32 -5.11 -22.74
N GLY A 130 -9.03 -5.21 -23.08
CA GLY A 130 -8.56 -5.71 -24.37
C GLY A 130 -8.78 -4.73 -25.54
N SER A 131 -9.18 -3.48 -25.26
CA SER A 131 -9.33 -2.45 -26.29
C SER A 131 -7.99 -2.16 -26.98
N LYS A 132 -7.99 -2.06 -28.30
CA LYS A 132 -6.78 -1.65 -29.05
C LYS A 132 -6.59 -0.14 -29.05
N ASP A 133 -7.65 0.61 -28.75
CA ASP A 133 -7.66 2.08 -28.81
C ASP A 133 -7.22 2.75 -27.50
N LYS A 134 -7.04 1.97 -26.42
CA LYS A 134 -6.67 2.46 -25.07
C LYS A 134 -5.45 1.74 -24.50
N PRO A 135 -4.29 1.75 -25.18
CA PRO A 135 -3.08 1.07 -24.70
C PRO A 135 -2.60 1.56 -23.32
N GLU A 136 -2.94 2.78 -22.92
CA GLU A 136 -2.67 3.33 -21.59
C GLU A 136 -3.39 2.58 -20.45
N ASP A 137 -4.52 1.93 -20.75
CA ASP A 137 -5.33 1.19 -19.79
C ASP A 137 -4.86 -0.27 -19.60
N ILE A 138 -3.84 -0.71 -20.36
CA ILE A 138 -3.25 -2.06 -20.24
C ILE A 138 -2.91 -2.37 -18.78
N THR A 139 -2.32 -1.42 -18.05
CA THR A 139 -1.97 -1.59 -16.63
C THR A 139 -3.20 -1.92 -15.78
N LYS A 140 -4.36 -1.29 -16.04
CA LYS A 140 -5.61 -1.54 -15.31
C LYS A 140 -6.15 -2.94 -15.61
N TRP A 141 -6.09 -3.37 -16.87
CA TRP A 141 -6.50 -4.72 -17.28
C TRP A 141 -5.60 -5.79 -16.68
N THR A 142 -4.29 -5.52 -16.60
CA THR A 142 -3.38 -6.44 -15.94
C THR A 142 -3.72 -6.54 -14.45
N ILE A 143 -3.99 -5.43 -13.75
CA ILE A 143 -4.48 -5.40 -12.35
C ILE A 143 -5.68 -6.32 -12.15
N LEU A 144 -6.67 -6.22 -13.03
CA LEU A 144 -7.84 -7.09 -12.98
C LEU A 144 -7.46 -8.56 -13.22
N ASN A 145 -6.53 -8.86 -14.13
CA ASN A 145 -6.06 -10.24 -14.35
C ASN A 145 -5.39 -10.85 -13.12
N ALA A 146 -4.48 -10.13 -12.46
CA ALA A 146 -3.82 -10.66 -11.26
C ALA A 146 -4.79 -10.84 -10.11
N LEU A 147 -5.77 -9.94 -9.97
CA LEU A 147 -6.83 -10.09 -8.97
C LEU A 147 -7.64 -11.36 -9.22
N GLN A 148 -8.11 -11.57 -10.46
CA GLN A 148 -8.88 -12.75 -10.86
C GLN A 148 -8.11 -14.04 -10.65
N LYS A 149 -6.82 -14.06 -11.01
CA LYS A 149 -5.97 -15.25 -10.85
C LYS A 149 -5.63 -15.53 -9.38
N THR A 150 -5.30 -14.50 -8.61
CA THR A 150 -4.93 -14.62 -7.18
C THR A 150 -6.09 -15.06 -6.32
N LEU A 151 -7.27 -14.48 -6.54
CA LEU A 151 -8.48 -14.79 -5.76
C LEU A 151 -9.34 -15.89 -6.38
N GLN A 152 -8.96 -16.41 -7.55
CA GLN A 152 -9.70 -17.42 -8.30
C GLN A 152 -11.18 -17.02 -8.49
N CYS A 153 -11.36 -15.82 -9.04
CA CYS A 153 -12.66 -15.21 -9.33
C CYS A 153 -12.72 -14.70 -10.77
N CYS A 154 -13.92 -14.39 -11.25
CA CYS A 154 -14.12 -13.82 -12.58
C CYS A 154 -15.21 -12.74 -12.58
N GLY A 155 -14.88 -11.58 -13.14
CA GLY A 155 -15.80 -10.43 -13.15
C GLY A 155 -15.98 -9.82 -11.75
N GLN A 156 -16.89 -8.86 -11.64
CA GLN A 156 -17.19 -8.22 -10.37
C GLN A 156 -18.13 -9.10 -9.55
N HIS A 157 -19.31 -9.37 -10.09
CA HIS A 157 -20.38 -10.16 -9.48
C HIS A 157 -20.30 -11.63 -9.89
N ASN A 158 -20.02 -11.90 -11.18
CA ASN A 158 -19.77 -13.23 -11.71
C ASN A 158 -19.14 -13.16 -13.12
N TYR A 159 -18.84 -14.32 -13.69
CA TYR A 159 -18.26 -14.43 -15.04
C TYR A 159 -19.13 -13.81 -16.16
N THR A 160 -20.44 -13.63 -15.95
CA THR A 160 -21.35 -13.07 -16.95
C THR A 160 -21.20 -11.55 -17.13
N ASP A 161 -20.53 -10.85 -16.19
CA ASP A 161 -20.19 -9.43 -16.35
C ASP A 161 -19.41 -9.17 -17.65
N TRP A 162 -18.62 -10.16 -18.08
CA TRP A 162 -17.85 -10.09 -19.32
C TRP A 162 -18.70 -10.06 -20.58
N ILE A 163 -19.99 -10.42 -20.54
CA ILE A 163 -20.89 -10.33 -21.71
C ILE A 163 -20.99 -8.88 -22.21
N LYS A 164 -20.85 -7.89 -21.32
CA LYS A 164 -20.94 -6.46 -21.63
C LYS A 164 -19.70 -5.91 -22.38
N ASN A 165 -18.59 -6.66 -22.39
CA ASN A 165 -17.37 -6.23 -23.07
C ASN A 165 -17.50 -6.41 -24.59
N LYS A 166 -17.36 -5.31 -25.34
CA LYS A 166 -17.48 -5.24 -26.81
C LYS A 166 -16.22 -5.66 -27.59
N ASN A 167 -15.08 -5.80 -26.91
CA ASN A 167 -13.79 -6.12 -27.52
C ASN A 167 -13.56 -7.64 -27.68
N LYS A 168 -14.51 -8.46 -27.21
CA LYS A 168 -14.49 -9.91 -27.35
C LYS A 168 -14.90 -10.31 -28.77
N GLU A 169 -14.36 -11.43 -29.26
CA GLU A 169 -14.75 -12.00 -30.55
C GLU A 169 -16.12 -12.69 -30.47
N ASN A 170 -16.44 -13.28 -29.32
CA ASN A 170 -17.72 -13.93 -29.06
C ASN A 170 -18.23 -13.66 -27.63
N SER A 171 -19.52 -13.89 -27.38
CA SER A 171 -20.13 -13.62 -26.07
C SER A 171 -19.65 -14.56 -24.97
N GLY A 172 -19.20 -15.77 -25.32
CA GLY A 172 -18.71 -16.81 -24.39
C GLY A 172 -17.30 -16.59 -23.86
N GLN A 173 -16.49 -15.77 -24.54
CA GLN A 173 -15.13 -15.46 -24.12
C GLN A 173 -15.11 -14.74 -22.76
N VAL A 174 -14.13 -15.13 -21.95
CA VAL A 174 -13.76 -14.47 -20.70
C VAL A 174 -12.25 -14.22 -20.72
N PRO A 175 -11.70 -13.36 -19.85
CA PRO A 175 -10.26 -13.25 -19.72
C PRO A 175 -9.60 -14.59 -19.44
N CYS A 176 -8.43 -14.85 -20.02
CA CYS A 176 -7.69 -16.06 -19.71
C CYS A 176 -7.37 -16.19 -18.21
N SER A 177 -7.24 -15.05 -17.50
CA SER A 177 -7.07 -14.97 -16.04
C SER A 177 -8.26 -15.46 -15.21
N CYS A 178 -9.45 -15.56 -15.81
CA CYS A 178 -10.63 -16.19 -15.20
C CYS A 178 -10.58 -17.73 -15.25
N THR A 179 -9.54 -18.30 -15.83
CA THR A 179 -9.44 -19.74 -16.10
C THR A 179 -8.09 -20.26 -15.60
N LYS A 180 -7.92 -21.59 -15.62
CA LYS A 180 -6.62 -22.21 -15.38
C LYS A 180 -5.67 -22.14 -16.59
N SER A 181 -6.08 -21.47 -17.67
CA SER A 181 -5.29 -21.36 -18.90
C SER A 181 -3.97 -20.63 -18.67
N THR A 182 -2.93 -21.08 -19.37
CA THR A 182 -1.60 -20.43 -19.41
C THR A 182 -1.39 -19.66 -20.72
N LEU A 183 -2.44 -19.53 -21.54
CA LEU A 183 -2.39 -18.81 -22.80
C LEU A 183 -2.15 -17.31 -22.58
N ARG A 184 -1.23 -16.74 -23.36
CA ARG A 184 -0.88 -15.32 -23.35
C ARG A 184 -1.79 -14.51 -24.27
N LYS A 185 -3.10 -14.63 -24.06
CA LYS A 185 -4.14 -13.87 -24.78
C LYS A 185 -4.95 -13.07 -23.76
N TRP A 186 -5.57 -11.99 -24.22
CA TRP A 186 -6.50 -11.22 -23.40
C TRP A 186 -7.75 -12.05 -23.08
N PHE A 187 -8.31 -12.73 -24.09
CA PHE A 187 -9.51 -13.54 -23.97
C PHE A 187 -9.23 -15.01 -24.31
N CYS A 188 -9.90 -15.90 -23.60
CA CYS A 188 -9.90 -17.34 -23.79
C CYS A 188 -11.33 -17.86 -23.92
N ASP A 189 -11.48 -18.91 -24.70
CA ASP A 189 -12.74 -19.65 -24.85
C ASP A 189 -12.53 -21.02 -24.19
N GLU A 190 -12.89 -21.10 -22.90
CA GLU A 190 -12.72 -22.28 -22.06
C GLU A 190 -14.10 -22.73 -21.54
N PRO A 191 -14.33 -24.05 -21.39
CA PRO A 191 -15.59 -24.55 -20.87
C PRO A 191 -15.80 -24.07 -19.43
N LEU A 192 -17.06 -23.94 -19.00
CA LEU A 192 -17.44 -23.46 -17.66
C LEU A 192 -16.72 -24.22 -16.51
N ASN A 193 -16.39 -25.50 -16.72
CA ASN A 193 -15.68 -26.32 -15.73
C ASN A 193 -14.24 -25.86 -15.47
N ALA A 194 -13.62 -25.13 -16.41
CA ALA A 194 -12.28 -24.57 -16.31
C ALA A 194 -12.27 -23.07 -15.94
N THR A 195 -13.46 -22.46 -15.81
CA THR A 195 -13.66 -21.04 -15.54
C THR A 195 -14.12 -20.79 -14.11
N TYR A 196 -13.58 -19.77 -13.46
CA TYR A 196 -14.06 -19.33 -12.15
C TYR A 196 -15.45 -18.69 -12.28
N LEU A 197 -16.44 -19.24 -11.60
CA LEU A 197 -17.84 -18.79 -11.73
C LEU A 197 -18.18 -17.63 -10.77
N GLU A 198 -17.47 -17.54 -9.64
CA GLU A 198 -17.73 -16.57 -8.58
C GLU A 198 -17.08 -15.22 -8.90
N GLY A 199 -17.78 -14.12 -8.63
CA GLY A 199 -17.27 -12.77 -8.78
C GLY A 199 -16.20 -12.40 -7.76
N CYS A 200 -15.33 -11.46 -8.14
CA CYS A 200 -14.27 -10.99 -7.28
C CYS A 200 -14.78 -10.19 -6.08
N GLU A 201 -15.95 -9.55 -6.15
CA GLU A 201 -16.52 -8.82 -5.03
C GLU A 201 -16.80 -9.75 -3.83
N ASN A 202 -17.42 -10.91 -4.07
CA ASN A 202 -17.69 -11.90 -3.04
C ASN A 202 -16.39 -12.46 -2.43
N LYS A 203 -15.39 -12.77 -3.27
CA LYS A 203 -14.07 -13.22 -2.79
C LYS A 203 -13.36 -12.17 -1.95
N ILE A 204 -13.37 -10.91 -2.39
CA ILE A 204 -12.77 -9.78 -1.65
C ILE A 204 -13.49 -9.58 -0.33
N SER A 205 -14.83 -9.60 -0.32
CA SER A 205 -15.63 -9.47 0.90
C SER A 205 -15.37 -10.59 1.89
N ALA A 206 -15.31 -11.85 1.42
CA ALA A 206 -14.95 -12.99 2.25
C ALA A 206 -13.54 -12.86 2.84
N TRP A 207 -12.55 -12.50 2.02
CA TRP A 207 -11.17 -12.27 2.49
C TRP A 207 -11.11 -11.12 3.51
N TYR A 208 -11.82 -10.03 3.26
CA TYR A 208 -11.88 -8.88 4.15
C TYR A 208 -12.50 -9.26 5.49
N ASN A 209 -13.64 -9.96 5.52
CA ASN A 209 -14.31 -10.35 6.77
C ASN A 209 -13.44 -11.26 7.65
N VAL A 210 -12.60 -12.09 7.06
CA VAL A 210 -11.66 -12.94 7.80
C VAL A 210 -10.46 -12.13 8.35
N ASN A 211 -10.03 -11.07 7.65
CA ASN A 211 -8.80 -10.33 7.96
C ASN A 211 -9.02 -8.92 8.54
N VAL A 212 -10.28 -8.47 8.67
CA VAL A 212 -10.62 -7.09 9.05
C VAL A 212 -10.05 -6.69 10.41
N LEU A 213 -10.01 -7.62 11.38
CA LEU A 213 -9.43 -7.35 12.69
C LEU A 213 -7.93 -7.04 12.61
N THR A 214 -7.20 -7.76 11.75
CA THR A 214 -5.77 -7.52 11.50
C THR A 214 -5.55 -6.15 10.87
N LEU A 215 -6.37 -5.77 9.89
CA LEU A 215 -6.27 -4.46 9.22
C LEU A 215 -6.53 -3.30 10.19
N ILE A 216 -7.59 -3.40 11.01
CA ILE A 216 -7.90 -2.41 12.06
C ILE A 216 -6.77 -2.36 13.09
N GLY A 217 -6.24 -3.52 13.49
CA GLY A 217 -5.12 -3.62 14.44
C GLY A 217 -3.85 -2.93 13.94
N ILE A 218 -3.48 -3.11 12.66
CA ILE A 218 -2.33 -2.43 12.05
C ILE A 218 -2.52 -0.91 12.09
N ASN A 219 -3.68 -0.41 11.65
CA ASN A 219 -3.96 1.03 11.63
C ASN A 219 -3.94 1.64 13.04
N PHE A 220 -4.57 0.97 14.01
CA PHE A 220 -4.56 1.42 15.41
C PHE A 220 -3.14 1.38 16.01
N GLY A 221 -2.34 0.36 15.68
CA GLY A 221 -0.93 0.26 16.07
C GLY A 221 -0.10 1.43 15.53
N LEU A 222 -0.31 1.82 14.28
CA LEU A 222 0.36 2.98 13.69
C LEU A 222 -0.02 4.27 14.42
N LEU A 223 -1.32 4.55 14.61
CA LEU A 223 -1.80 5.74 15.31
C LEU A 223 -1.22 5.84 16.74
N THR A 224 -1.22 4.73 17.48
CA THR A 224 -0.68 4.70 18.85
C THR A 224 0.84 4.92 18.86
N SER A 225 1.57 4.36 17.88
CA SER A 225 3.01 4.58 17.73
C SER A 225 3.35 6.05 17.44
N GLU A 226 2.58 6.72 16.57
CA GLU A 226 2.78 8.12 16.22
C GLU A 226 2.53 9.05 17.40
N VAL A 227 1.41 8.85 18.13
CA VAL A 227 1.08 9.62 19.33
C VAL A 227 2.17 9.46 20.39
N PHE A 228 2.69 8.25 20.55
CA PHE A 228 3.78 7.98 21.48
C PHE A 228 5.08 8.68 21.05
N GLN A 229 5.45 8.60 19.76
CA GLN A 229 6.63 9.29 19.22
C GLN A 229 6.54 10.81 19.34
N VAL A 230 5.38 11.41 19.03
CA VAL A 230 5.16 12.86 19.18
C VAL A 230 5.28 13.27 20.63
N SER A 231 4.63 12.52 21.54
CA SER A 231 4.68 12.79 22.98
C SER A 231 6.13 12.75 23.51
N LEU A 232 6.89 11.72 23.15
CA LEU A 232 8.30 11.60 23.50
C LEU A 232 9.15 12.71 22.90
N THR A 233 8.91 13.09 21.64
CA THR A 233 9.63 14.17 20.95
C THR A 233 9.38 15.53 21.62
N VAL A 234 8.14 15.82 21.99
CA VAL A 234 7.79 17.05 22.72
C VAL A 234 8.40 17.06 24.12
N CYS A 235 8.38 15.93 24.84
CA CYS A 235 9.06 15.81 26.13
C CYS A 235 10.58 16.01 26.00
N PHE A 236 11.19 15.45 24.96
CA PHE A 236 12.61 15.61 24.66
C PHE A 236 12.96 17.07 24.38
N PHE A 237 12.18 17.73 23.51
CA PHE A 237 12.34 19.15 23.19
C PHE A 237 12.26 20.04 24.45
N LYS A 238 11.27 19.81 25.32
CA LYS A 238 11.12 20.55 26.59
C LYS A 238 12.32 20.33 27.50
N ASN A 239 12.84 19.10 27.59
CA ASN A 239 14.02 18.81 28.42
C ASN A 239 15.26 19.54 27.90
N ILE A 240 15.54 19.51 26.58
CA ILE A 240 16.66 20.25 25.97
C ILE A 240 16.52 21.76 26.22
N LYS A 241 15.32 22.31 26.07
CA LYS A 241 15.06 23.73 26.33
C LYS A 241 15.41 24.11 27.77
N ASN A 242 14.99 23.29 28.74
CA ASN A 242 15.25 23.51 30.16
C ASN A 242 16.73 23.31 30.55
N ILE A 243 17.47 22.46 29.83
CA ILE A 243 18.92 22.29 30.04
C ILE A 243 19.64 23.58 29.69
N ILE A 244 19.43 24.09 28.49
CA ILE A 244 20.10 25.30 27.98
C ILE A 244 19.67 26.55 28.76
N HIS A 245 18.41 26.65 29.19
CA HIS A 245 17.98 27.78 30.02
C HIS A 245 18.61 27.75 31.42
N ALA A 246 18.98 26.58 31.93
CA ALA A 246 19.69 26.47 33.21
C ALA A 246 21.20 26.69 33.08
N GLU A 247 21.73 26.71 31.86
CA GLU A 247 23.16 26.97 31.57
C GLU A 247 23.44 28.45 31.22
N MET A 248 22.38 29.22 30.94
CA MET A 248 22.43 30.66 30.68
C MET A 248 22.19 31.45 31.96
#